data_AF-A0ABD1TRQ7-F1
#
_entry.id   AF-A0ABD1TRQ7-F1
#
_cell.length_a   1.000
_cell.length_b   1.000
_cell.length_c   1.000
_cell.angle_alpha   90.00
_cell.angle_beta   90.00
_cell.angle_gamma   90.00
#
_symmetry.space_group_name_H-M   'P 1'
#
loop_
_entity.id
_entity.type
_entity.pdbx_description
1 polymer ?
#
loop_
_entity_poly.entity_id
_entity_poly.type
_entity_poly.pdbx_seq_one_letter_code
_entity_poly.pdbx_strand_id
1 'polypeptide(L)'
;MKHRFPASIAKLCNLETLIINPGKFRSIFNTSFLPPEIWKMSRLMHLLFVRSYLPYPTDALIGETFVPLENLQTLNNVINFRWTKEILKMMPNLKKLVISFEHDVRTEWSSYCFDNFVHLHQLEVLKCFFFAKCYMKYQDPLSVSFAFPQKLKG
;
A
#
# COMPACT_ATOMS: atom_id res chain seq x y z
N MET A 1 11.84 13.31 -8.17
CA MET A 1 11.39 14.46 -7.34
C MET A 1 10.36 13.91 -6.36
N LYS A 2 10.42 14.28 -5.07
CA LYS A 2 9.43 13.79 -4.09
C LYS A 2 8.23 14.75 -4.09
N HIS A 3 7.04 14.24 -4.41
CA HIS A 3 5.81 15.05 -4.35
C HIS A 3 5.09 14.74 -3.05
N ARG A 4 5.00 15.71 -2.14
CA ARG A 4 4.15 15.58 -0.94
C ARG A 4 2.80 16.16 -1.24
N PHE A 5 1.76 15.38 -0.98
CA PHE A 5 0.39 15.85 -1.06
C PHE A 5 0.06 16.70 0.18
N PRO A 6 -0.71 17.79 0.02
CA PRO A 6 -1.11 18.61 1.16
C PRO A 6 -2.14 17.87 2.01
N ALA A 7 -2.07 18.02 3.33
CA ALA A 7 -3.04 17.46 4.28
C ALA A 7 -4.49 17.91 4.00
N SER A 8 -4.67 19.05 3.32
CA SER A 8 -5.98 19.55 2.89
C SER A 8 -6.75 18.59 1.97
N ILE A 9 -6.10 17.59 1.36
CA ILE A 9 -6.79 16.56 0.58
C ILE A 9 -7.83 15.79 1.41
N ALA A 10 -7.61 15.65 2.73
CA ALA A 10 -8.55 15.00 3.63
C ALA A 10 -9.85 15.79 3.82
N LYS A 11 -9.90 17.07 3.43
CA LYS A 11 -11.14 17.87 3.42
C LYS A 11 -12.11 17.47 2.31
N LEU A 12 -11.67 16.64 1.37
CA LEU A 12 -12.51 16.10 0.30
C LEU A 12 -13.36 14.92 0.83
N CYS A 13 -14.26 15.20 1.77
CA CYS A 13 -14.97 14.16 2.54
C CYS A 13 -15.85 13.22 1.70
N ASN A 14 -16.24 13.63 0.50
CA ASN A 14 -17.05 12.84 -0.44
C ASN A 14 -16.23 12.13 -1.52
N LEU A 15 -14.88 12.19 -1.45
CA LEU A 15 -14.04 11.58 -2.47
C LEU A 15 -14.01 10.06 -2.32
N GLU A 16 -14.47 9.36 -3.36
CA GLU A 16 -14.49 7.88 -3.40
C GLU A 16 -13.30 7.30 -4.17
N THR A 17 -12.76 8.04 -5.15
CA THR A 17 -11.62 7.60 -5.96
C THR A 17 -10.54 8.66 -5.98
N LEU A 18 -9.32 8.29 -5.61
CA LEU A 18 -8.14 9.13 -5.73
C LEU A 18 -7.12 8.45 -6.63
N ILE A 19 -6.77 9.13 -7.73
CA ILE A 19 -5.77 8.68 -8.71
C ILE A 19 -4.60 9.64 -8.67
N ILE A 20 -3.40 9.11 -8.40
CA ILE A 20 -2.18 9.91 -8.30
C ILE A 20 -1.13 9.37 -9.29
N ASN A 21 -0.82 10.21 -10.26
CA ASN A 21 0.23 9.99 -11.25
C ASN A 21 1.18 11.19 -11.24
N PRO A 22 2.30 11.14 -10.50
CA PRO A 22 3.31 12.20 -10.53
C PRO A 22 3.97 12.19 -11.91
N GLY A 23 3.49 13.06 -12.80
CA GLY A 23 3.88 13.11 -14.20
C GLY A 23 5.39 13.20 -14.47
N LYS A 24 5.74 12.80 -15.70
CA LYS A 24 7.07 12.50 -16.28
C LYS A 24 7.63 11.12 -15.89
N PHE A 25 7.30 10.14 -16.74
CA PHE A 25 7.87 8.78 -16.83
C PHE A 25 9.40 8.69 -16.90
N ARG A 26 10.12 9.80 -17.08
CA ARG A 26 11.59 9.78 -17.26
C ARG A 26 12.36 9.47 -15.99
N SER A 27 11.71 9.43 -14.83
CA SER A 27 12.38 9.15 -13.57
C SER A 27 11.61 8.11 -12.77
N ILE A 28 12.21 6.93 -12.64
CA ILE A 28 11.93 5.93 -11.60
C ILE A 28 12.06 6.49 -10.16
N PHE A 29 12.28 7.80 -9.98
CA PHE A 29 12.41 8.47 -8.68
C PHE A 29 11.27 9.47 -8.41
N ASN A 30 10.22 9.49 -9.22
CA ASN A 30 9.02 10.27 -8.95
C ASN A 30 8.07 9.45 -8.07
N THR A 31 8.30 9.52 -6.76
CA THR A 31 7.42 8.90 -5.76
C THR A 31 6.63 9.98 -5.04
N SER A 32 5.32 9.77 -4.95
CA SER A 32 4.44 10.61 -4.14
C SER A 32 4.35 10.09 -2.72
N PHE A 33 4.22 11.01 -1.76
CA PHE A 33 3.97 10.74 -0.36
C PHE A 33 2.58 11.28 -0.02
N LEU A 34 1.69 10.36 0.34
CA LEU A 34 0.39 10.74 0.84
C LEU A 34 0.50 11.29 2.27
N PRO A 35 -0.36 12.25 2.63
CA PRO A 35 -0.39 12.76 3.98
C PRO A 35 -1.09 11.73 4.88
N PRO A 36 -0.72 11.63 6.16
CA PRO A 36 -1.31 10.66 7.08
C PRO A 36 -2.84 10.79 7.22
N GLU A 37 -3.39 11.97 6.99
CA GLU A 37 -4.82 12.27 7.03
C GLU A 37 -5.64 11.52 5.97
N ILE A 38 -5.01 10.84 5.00
CA ILE A 38 -5.70 9.95 4.06
C ILE A 38 -6.53 8.87 4.78
N TRP A 39 -6.07 8.42 5.96
CA TRP A 39 -6.77 7.44 6.78
C TRP A 39 -8.09 7.96 7.37
N LYS A 40 -8.32 9.29 7.36
CA LYS A 40 -9.58 9.91 7.81
C LYS A 40 -10.66 9.95 6.71
N MET A 41 -10.32 9.58 5.48
CA MET A 41 -11.22 9.65 4.32
C MET A 41 -12.11 8.40 4.20
N SER A 42 -13.08 8.24 5.10
CA SER A 42 -13.88 7.01 5.24
C SER A 42 -14.70 6.60 4.00
N ARG A 43 -15.01 7.53 3.09
CA ARG A 43 -15.71 7.25 1.82
C ARG A 43 -14.80 6.75 0.70
N LEU A 44 -13.49 6.73 0.92
CA LEU A 44 -12.53 6.36 -0.10
C LEU A 44 -12.61 4.86 -0.43
N MET A 45 -12.91 4.58 -1.70
CA MET A 45 -13.08 3.22 -2.24
C MET A 45 -11.89 2.77 -3.05
N HIS A 46 -11.27 3.69 -3.80
CA HIS A 46 -10.22 3.37 -4.74
C HIS A 46 -9.03 4.31 -4.59
N LEU A 47 -7.88 3.74 -4.21
CA LEU A 47 -6.59 4.39 -4.16
C LEU A 47 -5.70 3.85 -5.29
N LEU A 48 -5.48 4.66 -6.31
CA LEU A 48 -4.74 4.27 -7.51
C LEU A 48 -3.48 5.09 -7.69
N PHE A 49 -2.33 4.44 -7.51
CA PHE A 49 -1.02 5.06 -7.68
C PHE A 49 -0.32 4.52 -8.94
N VAL A 50 0.44 5.38 -9.61
CA VAL A 50 1.52 4.88 -10.47
C VAL A 50 2.70 4.43 -9.61
N ARG A 51 3.01 5.19 -8.55
CA ARG A 51 4.15 4.94 -7.67
C ARG A 51 4.04 5.79 -6.41
N SER A 52 3.66 5.24 -5.25
CA SER A 52 3.50 6.06 -4.03
C SER A 52 3.79 5.29 -2.73
N TYR A 53 4.26 6.04 -1.74
CA TYR A 53 4.32 5.57 -0.35
C TYR A 53 3.03 5.97 0.36
N LEU A 54 2.37 4.97 0.94
CA LEU A 54 1.26 5.17 1.85
C LEU A 54 1.82 5.32 3.27
N PRO A 55 1.44 6.37 4.03
CA PRO A 55 1.88 6.53 5.41
C PRO A 55 1.31 5.42 6.28
N TYR A 56 2.03 5.03 7.32
CA TYR A 56 1.49 4.07 8.28
C TYR A 56 0.40 4.76 9.12
N PRO A 57 -0.72 4.09 9.43
CA PRO A 57 -1.79 4.68 10.25
C PRO A 57 -1.29 5.19 11.60
N THR A 58 -0.34 4.50 12.25
CA THR A 58 0.20 4.91 13.56
C THR A 58 0.90 6.25 13.49
N ASP A 59 1.53 6.55 12.35
CA ASP A 59 2.19 7.84 12.11
C ASP A 59 1.16 8.97 11.92
N ALA A 60 -0.09 8.61 11.59
CA ALA A 60 -1.18 9.54 11.33
C ALA A 60 -1.91 10.03 12.59
N LEU A 61 -1.83 9.27 13.68
CA LEU A 61 -2.80 9.34 14.77
C LEU A 61 -2.16 9.10 16.15
N ILE A 62 -1.03 9.75 16.44
CA ILE A 62 -0.47 9.75 17.82
C ILE A 62 -1.53 10.33 18.76
N GLY A 63 -2.22 9.46 19.51
CA GLY A 63 -3.29 9.83 20.45
C GLY A 63 -4.72 9.84 19.89
N GLU A 64 -4.94 9.44 18.64
CA GLU A 64 -6.29 9.30 18.06
C GLU A 64 -6.65 7.82 17.84
N THR A 65 -7.95 7.50 17.92
CA THR A 65 -8.45 6.15 17.61
C THR A 65 -8.43 5.89 16.11
N PHE A 66 -7.96 4.71 15.74
CA PHE A 66 -7.96 4.25 14.36
C PHE A 66 -9.39 4.07 13.83
N VAL A 67 -9.75 4.81 12.78
CA VAL A 67 -10.99 4.57 12.02
C VAL A 67 -10.63 3.80 10.74
N PRO A 68 -11.06 2.54 10.58
CA PRO A 68 -10.80 1.78 9.37
C PRO A 68 -11.36 2.47 8.11
N LEU A 69 -10.65 2.35 7.00
CA LEU A 69 -11.15 2.67 5.68
C LEU A 69 -12.03 1.51 5.19
N GLU A 70 -13.19 1.33 5.82
CA GLU A 70 -14.09 0.20 5.55
C GLU A 70 -14.55 0.14 4.10
N ASN A 71 -14.68 1.28 3.43
CA ASN A 71 -15.10 1.33 2.03
C ASN A 71 -13.97 1.05 1.04
N LEU A 72 -12.71 0.97 1.48
CA LEU A 72 -11.58 0.80 0.59
C LEU A 72 -11.56 -0.60 -0.02
N GLN A 73 -11.80 -0.67 -1.32
CA GLN A 73 -11.87 -1.92 -2.09
C GLN A 73 -10.65 -2.12 -2.98
N THR A 74 -9.99 -1.03 -3.41
CA THR A 74 -8.82 -1.11 -4.29
C THR A 74 -7.67 -0.30 -3.73
N LEU A 75 -6.53 -0.96 -3.57
CA LEU A 75 -5.26 -0.32 -3.30
C LEU A 75 -4.26 -0.74 -4.39
N ASN A 76 -3.83 0.21 -5.19
CA ASN A 76 -3.01 -0.07 -6.37
C ASN A 76 -1.68 0.66 -6.34
N ASN A 77 -0.60 -0.12 -6.46
CA ASN A 77 0.79 0.29 -6.62
C ASN A 77 1.40 1.09 -5.47
N VAL A 78 1.08 0.66 -4.24
CA VAL A 78 1.81 1.12 -3.05
C VAL A 78 3.19 0.44 -3.01
N ILE A 79 4.21 1.21 -2.67
CA ILE A 79 5.61 0.73 -2.62
C ILE A 79 6.06 0.43 -1.20
N ASN A 80 6.77 -0.69 -1.03
CA ASN A 80 7.48 -1.05 0.21
C ASN A 80 6.60 -0.96 1.46
N PHE A 81 5.31 -1.24 1.33
CA PHE A 81 4.38 -1.21 2.46
C PHE A 81 4.46 -2.51 3.25
N ARG A 82 4.43 -2.40 4.58
CA ARG A 82 4.42 -3.57 5.48
C ARG A 82 2.98 -3.97 5.77
N TRP A 83 2.70 -5.26 5.70
CA TRP A 83 1.37 -5.82 5.81
C TRP A 83 1.12 -6.44 7.17
N THR A 84 1.23 -5.65 8.23
CA THR A 84 0.94 -6.16 9.58
C THR A 84 -0.55 -6.36 9.81
N LYS A 85 -0.92 -7.11 10.86
CA LYS A 85 -2.32 -7.37 11.20
C LYS A 85 -3.11 -6.09 11.47
N GLU A 86 -2.46 -5.06 12.01
CA GLU A 86 -3.08 -3.75 12.26
C GLU A 86 -3.47 -3.05 10.95
N ILE A 87 -2.60 -3.08 9.95
CA ILE A 87 -2.88 -2.53 8.61
C ILE A 87 -4.07 -3.23 7.97
N LEU A 88 -4.16 -4.54 8.11
CA LEU A 88 -5.25 -5.32 7.53
C LEU A 88 -6.59 -4.97 8.16
N LYS A 89 -6.62 -4.73 9.48
CA LYS A 89 -7.81 -4.24 10.18
C LYS A 89 -8.25 -2.86 9.69
N MET A 90 -7.35 -2.04 9.16
CA MET A 90 -7.68 -0.73 8.59
C MET A 90 -8.33 -0.80 7.21
N MET A 91 -8.24 -1.92 6.50
CA MET A 91 -8.76 -2.08 5.13
C MET A 91 -9.49 -3.43 5.00
N PRO A 92 -10.54 -3.67 5.81
CA PRO A 92 -11.15 -5.00 5.95
C PRO A 92 -11.82 -5.51 4.65
N ASN A 93 -12.24 -4.61 3.77
CA ASN A 93 -12.99 -4.95 2.55
C ASN A 93 -12.15 -4.86 1.26
N LEU A 94 -10.82 -4.97 1.39
CA LEU A 94 -9.92 -4.88 0.24
C LEU A 94 -10.11 -6.06 -0.72
N LYS A 95 -10.52 -5.76 -1.96
CA LYS A 95 -10.76 -6.76 -3.02
C LYS A 95 -9.62 -6.85 -4.03
N LYS A 96 -8.96 -5.71 -4.31
CA LYS A 96 -7.86 -5.63 -5.26
C LYS A 96 -6.64 -5.01 -4.62
N LEU A 97 -5.55 -5.75 -4.66
CA LEU A 97 -4.26 -5.34 -4.16
C LEU A 97 -3.21 -5.44 -5.26
N VAL A 98 -2.58 -4.30 -5.58
CA VAL A 98 -1.38 -4.24 -6.40
C VAL A 98 -0.27 -3.62 -5.57
N ILE A 99 0.84 -4.33 -5.42
CA ILE A 99 1.98 -3.90 -4.60
C ILE A 99 3.27 -3.96 -5.40
N SER A 100 4.14 -3.01 -5.09
CA SER A 100 5.47 -2.92 -5.67
C SER A 100 6.51 -2.94 -4.55
N PHE A 101 7.56 -3.72 -4.70
CA PHE A 101 8.69 -3.69 -3.80
C PHE A 101 9.96 -3.36 -4.54
N GLU A 102 10.68 -2.40 -3.99
CA GLU A 102 12.02 -2.05 -4.42
C GLU A 102 12.98 -2.49 -3.35
N HIS A 103 13.80 -3.49 -3.70
CA HIS A 103 14.78 -4.03 -2.79
C HIS A 103 15.81 -2.96 -2.43
N ASP A 104 15.90 -2.69 -1.14
CA ASP A 104 17.03 -2.02 -0.51
C ASP A 104 17.78 -3.11 0.27
N VAL A 105 19.11 -3.20 0.10
CA VAL A 105 19.99 -4.13 0.82
C VAL A 105 19.82 -4.09 2.34
N ARG A 106 19.20 -3.03 2.87
CA ARG A 106 18.92 -2.85 4.30
C ARG A 106 17.62 -3.50 4.78
N THR A 107 16.76 -3.98 3.89
CA THR A 107 15.42 -4.46 4.25
C THR A 107 15.21 -5.89 3.80
N GLU A 108 15.08 -6.79 4.77
CA GLU A 108 14.75 -8.18 4.50
C GLU A 108 13.29 -8.33 4.02
N TRP A 109 13.05 -9.26 3.10
CA TRP A 109 11.72 -9.57 2.58
C TRP A 109 10.72 -9.95 3.68
N SER A 110 11.19 -10.59 4.75
CA SER A 110 10.40 -10.98 5.94
C SER A 110 9.73 -9.78 6.62
N SER A 111 10.34 -8.59 6.56
CA SER A 111 9.84 -7.37 7.20
C SER A 111 8.54 -6.82 6.58
N TYR A 112 8.17 -7.29 5.39
CA TYR A 112 6.93 -6.87 4.71
C TYR A 112 5.70 -7.68 5.13
N CYS A 113 5.86 -8.76 5.91
CA CYS A 113 4.79 -9.56 6.50
C CYS A 113 3.80 -10.17 5.47
N PHE A 114 4.33 -10.81 4.42
CA PHE A 114 3.52 -11.44 3.36
C PHE A 114 2.66 -12.62 3.84
N ASP A 115 3.05 -13.25 4.94
CA ASP A 115 2.30 -14.30 5.64
C ASP A 115 0.92 -13.82 6.13
N ASN A 116 0.77 -12.52 6.36
CA ASN A 116 -0.51 -11.97 6.78
C ASN A 116 -1.53 -11.82 5.63
N PHE A 117 -1.15 -12.02 4.36
CA PHE A 117 -2.10 -11.96 3.24
C PHE A 117 -3.27 -12.93 3.39
N VAL A 118 -3.09 -14.02 4.15
CA VAL A 118 -4.16 -14.97 4.49
C VAL A 118 -5.38 -14.31 5.15
N HIS A 119 -5.19 -13.16 5.80
CA HIS A 119 -6.23 -12.39 6.47
C HIS A 119 -6.99 -11.42 5.55
N LEU A 120 -6.57 -11.27 4.29
CA LEU A 120 -7.30 -10.48 3.29
C LEU A 120 -8.47 -11.30 2.71
N HIS A 121 -9.47 -11.58 3.54
CA HIS A 121 -10.57 -12.51 3.21
C HIS A 121 -11.42 -12.10 2.01
N GLN A 122 -11.49 -10.80 1.69
CA GLN A 122 -12.25 -10.27 0.55
C GLN A 122 -11.43 -10.20 -0.74
N LEU A 123 -10.12 -10.49 -0.70
CA LEU A 123 -9.21 -10.31 -1.82
C LEU A 123 -9.54 -11.25 -2.98
N GLU A 124 -9.67 -10.67 -4.16
CA GLU A 124 -10.00 -11.33 -5.43
C GLU A 124 -8.89 -11.15 -6.46
N VAL A 125 -8.12 -10.06 -6.37
CA VAL A 125 -7.04 -9.74 -7.30
C VAL A 125 -5.78 -9.36 -6.51
N LEU A 126 -4.72 -10.13 -6.70
CA LEU A 126 -3.39 -9.83 -6.17
C LEU A 126 -2.39 -9.70 -7.32
N LYS A 127 -1.62 -8.60 -7.32
CA LYS A 127 -0.47 -8.42 -8.22
C LYS A 127 0.72 -7.91 -7.43
N CYS A 128 1.83 -8.63 -7.51
CA CYS A 128 3.09 -8.27 -6.86
C CYS A 128 4.13 -7.96 -7.92
N PHE A 129 4.83 -6.83 -7.77
CA PHE A 129 6.01 -6.49 -8.55
C PHE A 129 7.22 -6.42 -7.63
N PHE A 130 8.31 -7.06 -8.01
CA PHE A 130 9.57 -7.03 -7.27
C PHE A 130 10.65 -6.46 -8.19
N PHE A 131 11.24 -5.35 -7.75
CA PHE A 131 12.29 -4.63 -8.47
C PHE A 131 13.58 -4.73 -7.68
N ALA A 132 14.66 -5.18 -8.35
CA ALA A 132 16.01 -5.08 -7.84
C ALA A 132 16.74 -3.95 -8.55
N LYS A 133 17.56 -3.19 -7.83
CA LYS A 133 18.48 -2.26 -8.47
C LYS A 133 19.57 -3.06 -9.18
N CYS A 134 19.96 -2.62 -10.38
CA CYS A 134 20.82 -3.35 -11.31
C CYS A 134 22.20 -3.75 -10.74
N TYR A 135 22.62 -3.12 -9.65
CA TYR A 135 23.93 -3.29 -9.00
C TYR A 135 23.87 -4.02 -7.66
N MET A 136 22.72 -4.54 -7.24
CA MET A 136 22.57 -5.27 -5.98
C MET A 136 22.50 -6.78 -6.23
N LYS A 137 23.05 -7.57 -5.30
CA LYS A 137 22.85 -9.03 -5.30
C LYS A 137 21.35 -9.31 -5.15
N TYR A 138 20.76 -9.96 -6.16
CA TYR A 138 19.36 -10.34 -6.13
C TYR A 138 19.11 -11.28 -4.95
N GLN A 139 18.26 -10.84 -4.01
CA GLN A 139 17.67 -11.72 -3.01
C GLN A 139 16.30 -12.13 -3.52
N ASP A 140 16.06 -13.43 -3.62
CA ASP A 140 14.79 -13.93 -4.14
C ASP A 140 13.64 -13.59 -3.18
N PRO A 141 12.69 -12.72 -3.56
CA PRO A 141 11.52 -12.41 -2.74
C PRO A 141 10.60 -13.61 -2.53
N LEU A 142 10.72 -14.66 -3.34
CA LEU A 142 9.90 -15.87 -3.21
C LEU A 142 10.45 -16.86 -2.17
N SER A 143 11.63 -16.59 -1.61
CA SER A 143 12.22 -17.40 -0.53
C SER A 143 11.51 -17.24 0.82
N VAL A 144 10.66 -16.21 0.97
CA VAL A 144 9.84 -16.01 2.17
C VAL A 144 8.45 -16.62 2.00
N SER A 145 7.84 -17.02 3.12
CA SER A 145 6.52 -17.65 3.11
C SER A 145 5.44 -16.65 2.68
N PHE A 146 4.70 -17.00 1.64
CA PHE A 146 3.45 -16.34 1.28
C PHE A 146 2.28 -17.22 1.73
N ALA A 147 1.34 -16.65 2.47
CA ALA A 147 0.09 -17.32 2.79
C ALA A 147 -1.06 -16.59 2.12
N PHE A 148 -1.84 -17.30 1.30
CA PHE A 148 -2.93 -16.71 0.53
C PHE A 148 -4.31 -17.00 1.13
N PRO A 149 -5.26 -16.05 1.06
CA PRO A 149 -6.63 -16.24 1.53
C PRO A 149 -7.35 -17.32 0.71
N GLN A 150 -8.29 -18.02 1.33
CA GLN A 150 -9.01 -19.14 0.70
C GLN A 150 -9.73 -18.75 -0.59
N LYS A 151 -10.28 -17.53 -0.65
CA LYS A 151 -11.00 -17.01 -1.82
C LYS A 151 -10.14 -16.95 -3.09
N LEU A 152 -8.81 -16.91 -2.97
CA LEU A 152 -7.88 -16.93 -4.10
C LEU A 152 -7.46 -18.35 -4.55
N LYS A 153 -7.83 -19.40 -3.80
CA LYS A 153 -7.33 -20.76 -4.03
C LYS A 153 -8.11 -21.56 -5.09
N GLY A 154 -9.15 -20.97 -5.68
CA GLY A 154 -10.00 -21.64 -6.68
C GLY A 154 -11.10 -22.48 -6.05
#